data_AF-A0A950M5P3-F1
#
_entry.id   AF-A0A950M5P3-F1
#
_cell.length_a   1.000
_cell.length_b   1.000
_cell.length_c   1.000
_cell.angle_alpha   90.00
_cell.angle_beta   90.00
_cell.angle_gamma   90.00
#
_symmetry.space_group_name_H-M   'P 1'
#
loop_
_entity.id
_entity.type
_entity.pdbx_description
1 polymer ?
#
loop_
_entity_poly.entity_id
_entity_poly.type
_entity_poly.pdbx_seq_one_letter_code
_entity_poly.pdbx_strand_id
1 'polypeptide(L)'
;MKTRYAPLPRLLAGLLLGAALATAAQADDDAHASKEREALRRAQSALRTMTEERDGLQADKAKLAQDKDRLDRELAAARSGGQAAAAHLQQAEQRAAALQAQLDAAQAAAKAADAAAAQQVAELQGQLQAARRESAERLQTARSLSALLERSTTLLAADEDKNRKLYAIGEDLLKRYQSRPRVDTALLGDPLLGLVDVRYASEAEDIRGKMAQQQIR
;
A
#
# COMPACT_ATOMS: atom_id res chain seq x y z
N MET A 1 -66.87 50.60 -5.03
CA MET A 1 -67.57 50.14 -6.26
C MET A 1 -68.72 49.25 -5.79
N LYS A 2 -69.97 49.75 -5.86
CA LYS A 2 -71.01 49.37 -6.87
C LYS A 2 -71.27 47.85 -6.88
N THR A 3 -72.46 47.27 -6.70
CA THR A 3 -73.85 47.75 -6.50
C THR A 3 -74.71 46.51 -6.16
N ARG A 4 -75.62 46.69 -5.19
CA ARG A 4 -77.01 46.17 -5.03
C ARG A 4 -77.53 45.14 -6.06
N TYR A 5 -78.29 44.13 -5.60
CA TYR A 5 -79.69 43.90 -6.00
C TYR A 5 -80.51 43.24 -4.88
N ALA A 6 -81.75 43.67 -4.80
CA ALA A 6 -82.69 43.52 -3.68
C ALA A 6 -83.81 42.49 -4.04
N PRO A 7 -84.76 42.21 -3.12
CA PRO A 7 -85.73 41.11 -3.16
C PRO A 7 -87.06 41.52 -3.82
N LEU A 8 -88.03 40.59 -3.94
CA LEU A 8 -89.43 40.73 -3.48
C LEU A 8 -90.37 39.59 -3.99
N PRO A 9 -91.50 39.36 -3.28
CA PRO A 9 -92.49 38.30 -3.46
C PRO A 9 -93.69 38.75 -4.30
N ARG A 10 -94.65 37.83 -4.55
CA ARG A 10 -96.12 38.04 -4.63
C ARG A 10 -96.76 36.87 -5.39
N LEU A 11 -97.84 36.31 -4.84
CA LEU A 11 -99.19 36.37 -5.42
C LEU A 11 -100.16 35.47 -4.64
N LEU A 12 -100.74 36.07 -3.60
CA LEU A 12 -102.12 35.84 -3.19
C LEU A 12 -103.01 36.54 -4.23
N ALA A 13 -103.87 35.81 -4.95
CA ALA A 13 -105.17 36.27 -5.47
C ALA A 13 -105.78 35.23 -6.44
N GLY A 14 -106.98 34.75 -6.10
CA GLY A 14 -107.79 33.81 -6.89
C GLY A 14 -108.69 33.02 -5.95
N LEU A 15 -109.57 33.67 -5.18
CA LEU A 15 -110.94 34.06 -5.59
C LEU A 15 -111.75 32.81 -5.97
N LEU A 16 -112.42 32.15 -5.01
CA LEU A 16 -113.86 32.33 -4.72
C LEU A 16 -114.73 32.36 -5.99
N LEU A 17 -115.20 31.19 -6.45
CA LEU A 17 -116.54 30.99 -7.03
C LEU A 17 -116.78 29.50 -7.31
N GLY A 18 -117.77 28.88 -6.65
CA GLY A 18 -118.17 27.50 -6.95
C GLY A 18 -118.74 26.69 -5.79
N ALA A 19 -119.46 27.31 -4.85
CA ALA A 19 -120.37 26.61 -3.96
C ALA A 19 -121.73 26.50 -4.63
N ALA A 20 -122.08 25.31 -5.13
CA ALA A 20 -123.45 24.76 -5.22
C ALA A 20 -123.48 23.63 -6.25
N LEU A 21 -123.44 22.38 -5.77
CA LEU A 21 -124.20 21.22 -6.25
C LEU A 21 -123.69 19.99 -5.49
N ALA A 22 -124.08 19.93 -4.21
CA ALA A 22 -124.18 18.65 -3.52
C ALA A 22 -125.43 17.92 -4.03
N THR A 23 -125.37 16.59 -4.01
CA THR A 23 -126.47 15.60 -4.16
C THR A 23 -126.73 15.03 -5.55
N ALA A 24 -125.81 14.17 -6.02
CA ALA A 24 -126.13 12.86 -6.61
C ALA A 24 -124.85 12.20 -7.17
N ALA A 25 -124.12 11.44 -6.34
CA ALA A 25 -123.22 10.33 -6.75
C ALA A 25 -122.36 9.84 -5.56
N GLN A 26 -122.97 9.60 -4.39
CA GLN A 26 -122.30 8.89 -3.30
C GLN A 26 -122.40 7.38 -3.57
N ALA A 27 -121.61 6.86 -4.52
CA ALA A 27 -121.37 5.42 -4.68
C ALA A 27 -120.20 5.06 -5.62
N ASP A 28 -119.74 5.96 -6.51
CA ASP A 28 -118.68 5.66 -7.50
C ASP A 28 -117.38 6.49 -7.30
N ASP A 29 -117.43 7.53 -6.45
CA ASP A 29 -116.28 8.37 -6.10
C ASP A 29 -115.26 7.64 -5.20
N ASP A 30 -115.70 6.64 -4.42
CA ASP A 30 -114.81 5.85 -3.56
C ASP A 30 -113.85 4.96 -4.36
N ALA A 31 -114.25 4.51 -5.57
CA ALA A 31 -113.42 3.65 -6.41
C ALA A 31 -112.30 4.44 -7.12
N HIS A 32 -112.59 5.67 -7.58
CA HIS A 32 -111.60 6.57 -8.17
C HIS A 32 -110.67 7.19 -7.13
N ALA A 33 -111.21 7.63 -5.99
CA ALA A 33 -110.41 8.11 -4.85
C ALA A 33 -109.51 7.01 -4.25
N SER A 34 -109.94 5.75 -4.29
CA SER A 34 -109.11 4.60 -3.89
C SER A 34 -107.93 4.35 -4.85
N LYS A 35 -108.17 4.38 -6.16
CA LYS A 35 -107.10 4.23 -7.19
C LYS A 35 -106.05 5.33 -7.12
N GLU A 36 -106.46 6.57 -6.89
CA GLU A 36 -105.55 7.70 -6.72
C GLU A 36 -104.71 7.57 -5.43
N ARG A 37 -105.32 7.13 -4.32
CA ARG A 37 -104.58 6.85 -3.07
C ARG A 37 -103.59 5.70 -3.21
N GLU A 38 -103.93 4.66 -3.96
CA GLU A 38 -103.00 3.57 -4.26
C GLU A 38 -101.84 4.04 -5.17
N ALA A 39 -102.12 4.85 -6.19
CA ALA A 39 -101.08 5.44 -7.04
C ALA A 39 -100.15 6.36 -6.24
N LEU A 40 -100.70 7.16 -5.32
CA LEU A 40 -99.93 8.01 -4.39
C LEU A 40 -99.07 7.17 -3.44
N ARG A 41 -99.58 6.06 -2.90
CA ARG A 41 -98.77 5.14 -2.07
C ARG A 41 -97.62 4.52 -2.86
N ARG A 42 -97.86 4.08 -4.10
CA ARG A 42 -96.80 3.54 -4.98
C ARG A 42 -95.76 4.60 -5.35
N ALA A 43 -96.19 5.83 -5.60
CA ALA A 43 -95.27 6.94 -5.86
C ALA A 43 -94.44 7.30 -4.62
N GLN A 44 -95.04 7.30 -3.44
CA GLN A 44 -94.33 7.53 -2.16
C GLN A 44 -93.36 6.40 -1.83
N SER A 45 -93.71 5.14 -2.08
CA SER A 45 -92.77 4.02 -1.89
C SER A 45 -91.62 4.08 -2.88
N ALA A 46 -91.89 4.36 -4.16
CA ALA A 46 -90.85 4.53 -5.18
C ALA A 46 -89.92 5.71 -4.85
N LEU A 47 -90.46 6.84 -4.36
CA LEU A 47 -89.65 7.97 -3.92
C LEU A 47 -88.75 7.60 -2.73
N ARG A 48 -89.26 6.82 -1.75
CA ARG A 48 -88.45 6.33 -0.62
C ARG A 48 -87.33 5.40 -1.11
N THR A 49 -87.63 4.43 -1.96
CA THR A 49 -86.62 3.52 -2.53
C THR A 49 -85.55 4.30 -3.31
N MET A 50 -85.95 5.26 -4.16
CA MET A 50 -84.99 6.11 -4.89
C MET A 50 -84.15 7.00 -3.97
N THR A 51 -84.72 7.44 -2.85
CA THR A 51 -83.99 8.23 -1.83
C THR A 51 -82.97 7.35 -1.11
N GLU A 52 -83.36 6.14 -0.72
CA GLU A 52 -82.48 5.13 -0.10
C GLU A 52 -81.35 4.70 -1.05
N GLU A 53 -81.66 4.48 -2.32
CA GLU A 53 -80.66 4.18 -3.37
C GLU A 53 -79.70 5.35 -3.59
N ARG A 54 -80.21 6.59 -3.66
CA ARG A 54 -79.36 7.79 -3.76
C ARG A 54 -78.42 7.90 -2.57
N ASP A 55 -78.94 7.71 -1.35
CA ASP A 55 -78.15 7.83 -0.13
C ASP A 55 -77.11 6.70 -0.04
N GLY A 56 -77.45 5.49 -0.48
CA GLY A 56 -76.52 4.37 -0.64
C GLY A 56 -75.40 4.67 -1.64
N LEU A 57 -75.75 5.11 -2.85
CA LEU A 57 -74.78 5.50 -3.88
C LEU A 57 -73.90 6.67 -3.42
N GLN A 58 -74.44 7.61 -2.66
CA GLN A 58 -73.67 8.73 -2.12
C GLN A 58 -72.68 8.26 -1.04
N ALA A 59 -73.07 7.30 -0.20
CA ALA A 59 -72.18 6.66 0.77
C ALA A 59 -71.07 5.85 0.08
N ASP A 60 -71.41 5.09 -0.96
CA ASP A 60 -70.42 4.30 -1.71
C ASP A 60 -69.45 5.19 -2.49
N LYS A 61 -69.93 6.29 -3.07
CA LYS A 61 -69.06 7.30 -3.70
C LYS A 61 -68.11 7.92 -2.69
N ALA A 62 -68.57 8.21 -1.47
CA ALA A 62 -67.72 8.73 -0.41
C ALA A 62 -66.64 7.71 0.03
N LYS A 63 -67.01 6.43 0.17
CA LYS A 63 -66.06 5.34 0.47
C LYS A 63 -65.03 5.15 -0.64
N LEU A 64 -65.46 5.08 -1.90
CA LEU A 64 -64.58 4.94 -3.06
C LEU A 64 -63.63 6.14 -3.21
N ALA A 65 -64.09 7.35 -2.91
CA ALA A 65 -63.23 8.54 -2.89
C ALA A 65 -62.16 8.43 -1.79
N GLN A 66 -62.54 7.98 -0.60
CA GLN A 66 -61.60 7.77 0.51
C GLN A 66 -60.58 6.67 0.20
N ASP A 67 -61.01 5.55 -0.39
CA ASP A 67 -60.13 4.45 -0.78
C ASP A 67 -59.18 4.87 -1.91
N LYS A 68 -59.65 5.65 -2.88
CA LYS A 68 -58.80 6.24 -3.91
C LYS A 68 -57.74 7.14 -3.30
N ASP A 69 -58.11 8.06 -2.42
CA ASP A 69 -57.16 8.94 -1.74
C ASP A 69 -56.13 8.15 -0.91
N ARG A 70 -56.56 7.04 -0.28
CA ARG A 70 -55.64 6.15 0.45
C ARG A 70 -54.66 5.47 -0.50
N LEU A 71 -55.15 4.86 -1.58
CA LEU A 71 -54.33 4.17 -2.57
C LEU A 71 -53.37 5.13 -3.28
N ASP A 72 -53.80 6.36 -3.59
CA ASP A 72 -52.95 7.38 -4.21
C ASP A 72 -51.79 7.78 -3.26
N ARG A 73 -52.04 7.86 -1.95
CA ARG A 73 -50.99 8.11 -0.94
C ARG A 73 -50.04 6.92 -0.79
N GLU A 74 -50.56 5.69 -0.72
CA GLU A 74 -49.76 4.47 -0.65
C GLU A 74 -48.87 4.32 -1.88
N LEU A 75 -49.41 4.60 -3.07
CA LEU A 75 -48.69 4.53 -4.33
C LEU A 75 -47.62 5.62 -4.44
N ALA A 76 -47.89 6.84 -3.98
CA ALA A 76 -46.89 7.89 -3.88
C ALA A 76 -45.75 7.52 -2.91
N ALA A 77 -46.07 6.94 -1.74
CA ALA A 77 -45.08 6.49 -0.77
C ALA A 77 -44.26 5.30 -1.29
N ALA A 78 -44.87 4.34 -1.99
CA ALA A 78 -44.18 3.22 -2.60
C ALA A 78 -43.22 3.70 -3.71
N ARG A 79 -43.65 4.67 -4.53
CA ARG A 79 -42.80 5.28 -5.57
C ARG A 79 -41.59 6.01 -4.97
N SER A 80 -41.80 6.83 -3.94
CA SER A 80 -40.69 7.54 -3.29
C SER A 80 -39.74 6.58 -2.58
N GLY A 81 -40.27 5.55 -1.92
CA GLY A 81 -39.48 4.47 -1.31
C GLY A 81 -38.65 3.69 -2.34
N GLY A 82 -39.23 3.35 -3.49
CA GLY A 82 -38.52 2.68 -4.58
C GLY A 82 -37.40 3.53 -5.18
N GLN A 83 -37.63 4.84 -5.37
CA GLN A 83 -36.61 5.77 -5.83
C GLN A 83 -35.46 5.91 -4.84
N ALA A 84 -35.75 6.01 -3.55
CA ALA A 84 -34.73 6.07 -2.50
C ALA A 84 -33.90 4.78 -2.44
N ALA A 85 -34.56 3.61 -2.51
CA ALA A 85 -33.89 2.31 -2.53
C ALA A 85 -32.97 2.16 -3.76
N ALA A 86 -33.43 2.57 -4.94
CA ALA A 86 -32.63 2.55 -6.16
C ALA A 86 -31.39 3.47 -6.05
N ALA A 87 -31.56 4.67 -5.50
CA ALA A 87 -30.44 5.59 -5.27
C ALA A 87 -29.42 5.02 -4.26
N HIS A 88 -29.90 4.37 -3.19
CA HIS A 88 -29.02 3.69 -2.24
C HIS A 88 -28.28 2.51 -2.85
N LEU A 89 -28.94 1.71 -3.68
CA LEU A 89 -28.30 0.60 -4.39
C LEU A 89 -27.20 1.12 -5.32
N GLN A 90 -27.50 2.14 -6.12
CA GLN A 90 -26.51 2.75 -7.02
C GLN A 90 -25.31 3.33 -6.24
N GLN A 91 -25.55 3.96 -5.09
CA GLN A 91 -24.49 4.47 -4.23
C GLN A 91 -23.65 3.33 -3.62
N ALA A 92 -24.28 2.23 -3.21
CA ALA A 92 -23.60 1.06 -2.68
C ALA A 92 -22.74 0.38 -3.75
N GLU A 93 -23.25 0.24 -4.97
CA GLU A 93 -22.50 -0.31 -6.12
C GLU A 93 -21.29 0.56 -6.47
N GLN A 94 -21.45 1.89 -6.50
CA GLN A 94 -20.33 2.82 -6.72
C GLN A 94 -19.26 2.70 -5.62
N ARG A 95 -19.68 2.59 -4.35
CA ARG A 95 -18.75 2.39 -3.23
C ARG A 95 -18.04 1.04 -3.32
N ALA A 96 -18.76 -0.02 -3.68
CA ALA A 96 -18.17 -1.36 -3.87
C ALA A 96 -17.14 -1.34 -5.01
N ALA A 97 -17.46 -0.72 -6.14
CA ALA A 97 -16.53 -0.57 -7.26
C ALA A 97 -15.29 0.25 -6.88
N ALA A 98 -15.47 1.34 -6.13
CA ALA A 98 -14.36 2.16 -5.65
C ALA A 98 -13.46 1.40 -4.66
N LEU A 99 -14.05 0.64 -3.74
CA LEU A 99 -13.31 -0.19 -2.79
C LEU A 99 -12.56 -1.33 -3.51
N GLN A 100 -13.17 -1.95 -4.51
CA GLN A 100 -12.51 -2.97 -5.31
C GLN A 100 -11.29 -2.40 -6.04
N ALA A 101 -11.42 -1.23 -6.68
CA ALA A 101 -10.30 -0.56 -7.33
C ALA A 101 -9.18 -0.19 -6.33
N GLN A 102 -9.53 0.23 -5.11
CA GLN A 102 -8.55 0.50 -4.05
C GLN A 102 -7.83 -0.78 -3.60
N LEU A 103 -8.55 -1.90 -3.45
CA LEU A 103 -7.95 -3.19 -3.12
C LEU A 103 -6.99 -3.66 -4.21
N ASP A 104 -7.39 -3.57 -5.48
CA ASP A 104 -6.56 -3.98 -6.60
C ASP A 104 -5.30 -3.11 -6.69
N ALA A 105 -5.44 -1.78 -6.51
CA ALA A 105 -4.31 -0.85 -6.46
C ALA A 105 -3.38 -1.13 -5.27
N ALA A 106 -3.92 -1.40 -4.09
CA ALA A 106 -3.14 -1.73 -2.90
C ALA A 106 -2.39 -3.06 -3.06
N GLN A 107 -3.01 -4.06 -3.66
CA GLN A 107 -2.37 -5.34 -3.97
C GLN A 107 -1.25 -5.19 -5.00
N ALA A 108 -1.47 -4.38 -6.04
CA ALA A 108 -0.43 -4.09 -7.02
C ALA A 108 0.76 -3.34 -6.38
N ALA A 109 0.49 -2.35 -5.53
CA ALA A 109 1.51 -1.62 -4.79
C ALA A 109 2.30 -2.52 -3.84
N ALA A 110 1.62 -3.41 -3.10
CA ALA A 110 2.27 -4.38 -2.22
C ALA A 110 3.20 -5.32 -3.00
N LYS A 111 2.74 -5.89 -4.12
CA LYS A 111 3.57 -6.75 -4.98
C LYS A 111 4.78 -6.01 -5.55
N ALA A 112 4.62 -4.75 -5.95
CA ALA A 112 5.73 -3.93 -6.44
C ALA A 112 6.75 -3.62 -5.33
N ALA A 113 6.27 -3.33 -4.11
CA ALA A 113 7.13 -3.10 -2.95
C ALA A 113 7.91 -4.36 -2.56
N ASP A 114 7.25 -5.53 -2.55
CA ASP A 114 7.90 -6.81 -2.26
C ASP A 114 8.97 -7.15 -3.31
N ALA A 115 8.68 -6.92 -4.60
CA ALA A 115 9.65 -7.12 -5.67
C ALA A 115 10.87 -6.18 -5.53
N ALA A 116 10.64 -4.90 -5.21
CA ALA A 116 11.70 -3.93 -4.97
C ALA A 116 12.55 -4.30 -3.74
N ALA A 117 11.92 -4.72 -2.65
CA ALA A 117 12.61 -5.18 -1.45
C ALA A 117 13.45 -6.44 -1.73
N ALA A 118 12.92 -7.40 -2.50
CA ALA A 118 13.66 -8.59 -2.90
C ALA A 118 14.90 -8.25 -3.76
N GLN A 119 14.77 -7.30 -4.68
CA GLN A 119 15.89 -6.81 -5.48
C GLN A 119 16.97 -6.13 -4.62
N GLN A 120 16.57 -5.26 -3.70
CA GLN A 120 17.50 -4.61 -2.77
C GLN A 120 18.24 -5.62 -1.89
N VAL A 121 17.53 -6.63 -1.38
CA VAL A 121 18.16 -7.69 -0.58
C VAL A 121 19.17 -8.47 -1.43
N ALA A 122 18.83 -8.83 -2.67
CA ALA A 122 19.75 -9.52 -3.57
C ALA A 122 21.00 -8.68 -3.89
N GLU A 123 20.82 -7.38 -4.14
CA GLU A 123 21.92 -6.45 -4.40
C GLU A 123 22.85 -6.33 -3.17
N LEU A 124 22.28 -6.10 -1.99
CA LEU A 124 23.04 -6.00 -0.74
C LEU A 124 23.79 -7.30 -0.41
N GLN A 125 23.18 -8.46 -0.68
CA GLN A 125 23.86 -9.75 -0.54
C GLN A 125 25.03 -9.88 -1.51
N GLY A 126 24.87 -9.43 -2.76
CA GLY A 126 25.95 -9.38 -3.74
C GLY A 126 27.09 -8.49 -3.30
N GLN A 127 26.79 -7.27 -2.83
CA GLN A 127 27.79 -6.32 -2.30
C GLN A 127 28.51 -6.89 -1.08
N LEU A 128 27.79 -7.52 -0.15
CA LEU A 128 28.38 -8.15 1.03
C LEU A 128 29.33 -9.30 0.65
N GLN A 129 28.97 -10.12 -0.33
CA GLN A 129 29.84 -11.19 -0.83
C GLN A 129 31.09 -10.63 -1.51
N ALA A 130 30.96 -9.59 -2.34
CA ALA A 130 32.09 -8.92 -2.96
C ALA A 130 33.05 -8.33 -1.92
N ALA A 131 32.52 -7.61 -0.93
CA ALA A 131 33.31 -7.02 0.16
C ALA A 131 34.04 -8.09 0.99
N ARG A 132 33.39 -9.24 1.24
CA ARG A 132 34.03 -10.37 1.93
C ARG A 132 35.19 -10.96 1.13
N ARG A 133 35.04 -11.12 -0.19
CA ARG A 133 36.11 -11.60 -1.07
C ARG A 133 37.29 -10.63 -1.09
N GLU A 134 37.01 -9.35 -1.28
CA GLU A 134 38.03 -8.30 -1.30
C GLU A 134 38.78 -8.23 0.04
N SER A 135 38.08 -8.34 1.18
CA SER A 135 38.70 -8.39 2.50
C SER A 135 39.62 -9.60 2.67
N ALA A 136 39.19 -10.78 2.19
CA ALA A 136 40.01 -11.99 2.23
C ALA A 136 41.28 -11.87 1.36
N GLU A 137 41.16 -11.30 0.17
CA GLU A 137 42.29 -11.03 -0.74
C GLU A 137 43.29 -10.03 -0.14
N ARG A 138 42.78 -8.95 0.46
CA ARG A 138 43.60 -7.96 1.18
C ARG A 138 44.35 -8.61 2.35
N LEU A 139 43.69 -9.47 3.12
CA LEU A 139 44.31 -10.17 4.23
C LEU A 139 45.40 -11.15 3.76
N GLN A 140 45.16 -11.88 2.67
CA GLN A 140 46.16 -12.77 2.08
C GLN A 140 47.37 -11.98 1.57
N THR A 141 47.12 -10.87 0.87
CA THR A 141 48.19 -9.99 0.37
C THR A 141 49.01 -9.43 1.53
N ALA A 142 48.35 -8.91 2.58
CA ALA A 142 49.02 -8.41 3.76
C ALA A 142 49.92 -9.47 4.41
N ARG A 143 49.42 -10.71 4.58
CA ARG A 143 50.21 -11.83 5.12
C ARG A 143 51.43 -12.14 4.25
N SER A 144 51.27 -12.15 2.93
CA SER A 144 52.38 -12.41 2.01
C SER A 144 53.45 -11.30 2.07
N LEU A 145 53.04 -10.04 2.17
CA LEU A 145 53.94 -8.91 2.31
C LEU A 145 54.66 -8.93 3.66
N SER A 146 53.96 -9.24 4.75
CA SER A 146 54.58 -9.39 6.06
C SER A 146 55.63 -10.50 6.07
N ALA A 147 55.35 -11.65 5.46
CA ALA A 147 56.31 -12.75 5.36
C ALA A 147 57.53 -12.38 4.49
N LEU A 148 57.33 -11.65 3.39
CA LEU A 148 58.43 -11.14 2.56
C LEU A 148 59.29 -10.12 3.31
N LEU A 149 58.66 -9.22 4.06
CA LEU A 149 59.38 -8.25 4.88
C LEU A 149 60.19 -8.95 5.97
N GLU A 150 59.62 -9.90 6.69
CA GLU A 150 60.34 -10.69 7.71
C GLU A 150 61.51 -11.48 7.12
N ARG A 151 61.32 -12.09 5.94
CA ARG A 151 62.41 -12.76 5.22
C ARG A 151 63.48 -11.76 4.78
N SER A 152 63.10 -10.60 4.27
CA SER A 152 64.06 -9.58 3.83
C SER A 152 64.85 -9.02 5.00
N THR A 153 64.21 -8.75 6.14
CA THR A 153 64.89 -8.22 7.34
C THR A 153 65.86 -9.22 7.93
N THR A 154 65.49 -10.51 7.96
CA THR A 154 66.40 -11.58 8.42
C THR A 154 67.59 -11.78 7.50
N LEU A 155 67.40 -11.72 6.18
CA LEU A 155 68.50 -11.78 5.21
C LEU A 155 69.43 -10.57 5.34
N LEU A 156 68.88 -9.36 5.44
CA LEU A 156 69.66 -8.13 5.62
C LEU A 156 70.49 -8.19 6.92
N ALA A 157 69.90 -8.61 8.04
CA ALA A 157 70.62 -8.77 9.30
C ALA A 157 71.77 -9.78 9.18
N ALA A 158 71.55 -10.91 8.52
CA ALA A 158 72.58 -11.92 8.29
C ALA A 158 73.73 -11.40 7.40
N ASP A 159 73.42 -10.61 6.38
CA ASP A 159 74.43 -10.02 5.49
C ASP A 159 75.18 -8.87 6.17
N GLU A 160 74.51 -8.07 7.00
CA GLU A 160 75.17 -7.09 7.87
C GLU A 160 76.15 -7.76 8.83
N ASP A 161 75.78 -8.88 9.45
CA ASP A 161 76.66 -9.64 10.33
C ASP A 161 77.88 -10.22 9.59
N LYS A 162 77.69 -10.77 8.39
CA LYS A 162 78.81 -11.23 7.54
C LYS A 162 79.73 -10.07 7.17
N ASN A 163 79.16 -8.93 6.77
CA ASN A 163 79.93 -7.74 6.44
C ASN A 163 80.76 -7.28 7.64
N ARG A 164 80.17 -7.19 8.85
CA ARG A 164 80.90 -6.85 10.08
C ARG A 164 82.05 -7.82 10.36
N LYS A 165 81.84 -9.13 10.17
CA LYS A 165 82.90 -10.15 10.34
C LYS A 165 84.02 -9.98 9.31
N LEU A 166 83.69 -9.72 8.05
CA LEU A 166 84.67 -9.46 7.00
C LEU A 166 85.48 -8.19 7.29
N TYR A 167 84.83 -7.12 7.75
CA TYR A 167 85.52 -5.90 8.19
C TYR A 167 86.48 -6.16 9.35
N ALA A 168 86.06 -6.92 10.37
CA ALA A 168 86.93 -7.28 11.49
C ALA A 168 88.15 -8.12 11.04
N ILE A 169 87.94 -9.10 10.15
CA ILE A 169 89.03 -9.89 9.56
C ILE A 169 89.98 -8.98 8.76
N GLY A 170 89.44 -8.04 7.99
CA GLY A 170 90.23 -7.06 7.24
C GLY A 170 91.06 -6.15 8.15
N GLU A 171 90.49 -5.67 9.25
CA GLU A 171 91.20 -4.87 10.26
C GLU A 171 92.32 -5.67 10.93
N ASP A 172 92.06 -6.93 11.30
CA ASP A 172 93.07 -7.82 11.86
C ASP A 172 94.23 -8.08 10.87
N LEU A 173 93.94 -8.26 9.59
CA LEU A 173 94.94 -8.41 8.54
C LEU A 173 95.80 -7.14 8.40
N LEU A 174 95.18 -5.96 8.41
CA LEU A 174 95.91 -4.69 8.37
C LEU A 174 96.80 -4.50 9.60
N LYS A 175 96.30 -4.79 10.81
CA LYS A 175 97.09 -4.73 12.05
C LYS A 175 98.30 -5.66 11.97
N ARG A 176 98.11 -6.91 11.54
CA ARG A 176 99.19 -7.90 11.39
C ARG A 176 100.24 -7.47 10.36
N TYR A 177 99.80 -6.91 9.24
CA TYR A 177 100.70 -6.36 8.22
C TYR A 177 101.52 -5.18 8.75
N GLN A 178 100.88 -4.26 9.50
CA GLN A 178 101.54 -3.10 10.10
C GLN A 178 102.49 -3.47 11.25
N SER A 179 102.16 -4.50 12.04
CA SER A 179 102.99 -4.97 13.16
C SER A 179 104.21 -5.81 12.74
N ARG A 180 104.44 -5.99 11.44
CA ARG A 180 105.51 -6.86 10.93
C ARG A 180 106.90 -6.28 11.25
N PRO A 181 107.77 -7.00 11.98
CA PRO A 181 109.10 -6.51 12.28
C PRO A 181 109.97 -6.45 11.02
N ARG A 182 110.83 -5.43 10.93
CA ARG A 182 111.75 -5.21 9.79
C ARG A 182 112.74 -6.37 9.58
N VAL A 183 113.01 -7.13 10.64
CA VAL A 183 113.91 -8.30 10.59
C VAL A 183 113.26 -9.47 9.85
N ASP A 184 111.96 -9.72 10.05
CA ASP A 184 111.23 -10.80 9.37
C ASP A 184 111.00 -10.51 7.88
N THR A 185 111.02 -9.24 7.47
CA THR A 185 110.96 -8.85 6.05
C THR A 185 112.31 -9.02 5.35
N ALA A 186 113.42 -8.92 6.07
CA ALA A 186 114.76 -9.19 5.55
C ALA A 186 115.05 -10.71 5.39
N LEU A 187 114.33 -11.55 6.13
CA LEU A 187 114.42 -13.02 6.08
C LEU A 187 113.45 -13.67 5.06
N LEU A 188 112.64 -12.86 4.34
CA LEU A 188 111.82 -13.36 3.24
C LEU A 188 112.71 -13.76 2.06
N GLY A 189 112.62 -15.02 1.63
CA GLY A 189 113.53 -15.60 0.64
C GLY A 189 114.83 -16.15 1.21
N ASP A 190 114.89 -16.46 2.52
CA ASP A 190 116.01 -17.20 3.12
C ASP A 190 116.20 -18.57 2.42
N PRO A 191 117.35 -18.80 1.75
CA PRO A 191 117.59 -19.99 0.95
C PRO A 191 117.88 -21.26 1.78
N LEU A 192 118.08 -21.17 3.10
CA LEU A 192 118.55 -22.30 3.90
C LEU A 192 117.42 -23.18 4.45
N LEU A 193 116.35 -22.60 5.01
CA LEU A 193 115.28 -23.37 5.64
C LEU A 193 113.86 -22.95 5.22
N GLY A 194 113.67 -21.76 4.62
CA GLY A 194 112.36 -21.30 4.11
C GLY A 194 111.21 -21.23 5.13
N LEU A 195 111.49 -21.39 6.43
CA LEU A 195 110.47 -21.56 7.48
C LEU A 195 109.59 -20.31 7.65
N VAL A 196 110.15 -19.13 7.41
CA VAL A 196 109.44 -17.85 7.50
C VAL A 196 108.40 -17.73 6.38
N ASP A 197 108.75 -18.15 5.15
CA ASP A 197 107.82 -18.15 4.00
C ASP A 197 106.67 -19.13 4.20
N VAL A 198 106.95 -20.34 4.71
CA VAL A 198 105.92 -21.34 5.04
C VAL A 198 104.99 -20.85 6.15
N ARG A 199 105.51 -20.14 7.16
CA ARG A 199 104.71 -19.54 8.24
C ARG A 199 103.75 -18.49 7.67
N TYR A 200 104.22 -17.60 6.82
CA TYR A 200 103.38 -16.58 6.20
C TYR A 200 102.39 -17.16 5.18
N ALA A 201 102.77 -18.20 4.45
CA ALA A 201 101.86 -18.93 3.57
C ALA A 201 100.74 -19.60 4.38
N SER A 202 101.07 -20.24 5.50
CA SER A 202 100.07 -20.82 6.42
C SER A 202 99.13 -19.77 6.99
N GLU A 203 99.64 -18.63 7.45
CA GLU A 203 98.82 -17.53 7.96
C GLU A 203 97.92 -16.92 6.88
N ALA A 204 98.42 -16.78 5.66
CA ALA A 204 97.64 -16.29 4.52
C ALA A 204 96.52 -17.27 4.14
N GLU A 205 96.79 -18.58 4.17
CA GLU A 205 95.76 -19.61 3.96
C GLU A 205 94.72 -19.63 5.08
N ASP A 206 95.12 -19.45 6.34
CA ASP A 206 94.18 -19.36 7.47
C ASP A 206 93.22 -18.16 7.33
N ILE A 207 93.73 -17.00 6.93
CA ILE A 207 92.90 -15.80 6.71
C ILE A 207 92.04 -15.96 5.44
N ARG A 208 92.60 -16.54 4.37
CA ARG A 208 91.83 -16.88 3.15
C ARG A 208 90.69 -17.83 3.48
N GLY A 209 90.92 -18.84 4.31
CA GLY A 209 89.90 -19.75 4.82
C GLY A 209 88.80 -19.03 5.60
N LYS A 210 89.16 -18.12 6.51
CA LYS A 210 88.20 -17.30 7.26
C LYS A 210 87.38 -16.36 6.38
N MET A 211 88.00 -15.73 5.37
CA MET A 211 87.30 -14.90 4.40
C MET A 211 86.34 -15.74 3.52
N ALA A 212 86.78 -16.90 3.04
CA ALA A 212 85.96 -17.79 2.22
C ALA A 212 84.72 -18.31 2.97
N GLN A 213 84.82 -18.51 4.29
CA GLN A 213 83.68 -18.91 5.13
C GLN A 213 82.62 -17.81 5.31
N GLN A 214 82.97 -16.54 5.13
CA GLN A 214 82.07 -15.40 5.35
C GLN A 214 81.60 -14.73 4.04
N GLN A 215 82.15 -15.15 2.89
CA GLN A 215 81.72 -14.64 1.59
C GLN A 215 80.29 -15.08 1.28
N ILE A 216 79.49 -14.13 0.78
CA ILE A 216 78.14 -14.35 0.30
C ILE A 216 78.23 -15.18 -0.98
N ARG A 217 77.52 -16.32 -1.03
CA ARG A 217 77.23 -17.06 -2.26
C ARG A 217 75.93 -16.58 -2.86
#